data_AF-A0A2H6F9L3-F1
#
_entry.id   AF-A0A2H6F9L3-F1
#
_cell.length_a   1.000
_cell.length_b   1.000
_cell.length_c   1.000
_cell.angle_alpha   90.00
_cell.angle_beta   90.00
_cell.angle_gamma   90.00
#
_symmetry.space_group_name_H-M   'P 1'
#
loop_
_entity.id
_entity.type
_entity.pdbx_description
1 polymer ?
#
loop_
_entity_poly.entity_id
_entity_poly.type
_entity_poly.pdbx_seq_one_letter_code
_entity_poly.pdbx_strand_id
1 'polypeptide(L)' 'MVRPLRVEYPGAYYHVIIRGNCGEKVFTGTGDKKKFLEYLEKTWTHISIKCQALQLQ' A
#
# COMPACT_ATOMS: atom_id res chain seq x y z
N MET A 1 16.35 -14.47 -7.77
CA MET A 1 16.86 -13.20 -8.36
C MET A 1 16.99 -12.18 -7.24
N VAL A 2 18.18 -11.60 -7.04
CA VAL A 2 18.42 -10.58 -6.00
C VAL A 2 17.61 -9.33 -6.34
N ARG A 3 16.79 -8.88 -5.39
CA ARG A 3 16.07 -7.61 -5.49
C ARG A 3 17.05 -6.49 -5.12
N PRO A 4 17.11 -5.36 -5.84
CA PRO A 4 17.95 -4.23 -5.46
C PRO A 4 17.59 -3.73 -4.06
N LEU A 5 18.59 -3.19 -3.35
CA LEU A 5 18.43 -2.66 -2.00
C LEU A 5 17.40 -1.52 -2.02
N ARG A 6 16.41 -1.58 -1.12
CA ARG A 6 15.45 -0.50 -0.93
C ARG A 6 16.16 0.64 -0.22
N VAL A 7 16.57 1.64 -0.99
CA VAL A 7 17.21 2.84 -0.44
C VAL A 7 16.12 3.74 0.13
N GLU A 8 16.25 4.08 1.41
CA GLU A 8 15.35 4.98 2.12
C GLU A 8 15.99 6.37 2.20
N TYR A 9 15.28 7.38 1.67
CA TYR A 9 15.65 8.79 1.79
C TYR A 9 14.66 9.51 2.71
N PRO A 10 15.14 10.38 3.63
CA PRO A 10 14.28 11.20 4.48
C PRO A 10 13.52 12.22 3.62
N GLY A 11 12.19 12.24 3.74
CA GLY A 11 11.32 13.18 3.00
C GLY A 11 11.00 12.78 1.55
N ALA A 12 11.46 11.60 1.09
CA ALA A 12 11.08 11.10 -0.23
C ALA A 12 9.63 10.62 -0.27
N TYR A 13 8.97 10.82 -1.40
CA TYR A 13 7.67 10.24 -1.69
C TYR A 13 7.83 8.85 -2.29
N TYR A 14 7.16 7.87 -1.71
CA TYR A 14 7.16 6.50 -2.19
C TYR A 14 5.83 6.18 -2.85
N HIS A 15 5.88 5.65 -4.08
CA HIS A 15 4.71 5.09 -4.74
C HIS A 15 4.65 3.59 -4.46
N VAL A 16 3.69 3.17 -3.65
CA VAL A 16 3.48 1.76 -3.29
C VAL A 16 2.34 1.20 -4.14
N ILE A 17 2.63 0.15 -4.91
CA ILE A 17 1.65 -0.54 -5.72
C ILE A 17 1.54 -1.98 -5.22
N ILE A 18 0.32 -2.40 -4.86
CA ILE A 18 0.00 -3.78 -4.52
C ILE A 18 -0.60 -4.42 -5.77
N ARG A 19 0.01 -5.49 -6.26
CA ARG A 19 -0.49 -6.28 -7.40
C ARG A 19 -0.71 -7.71 -6.96
N GLY A 20 -1.78 -8.32 -7.43
CA GLY A 20 -2.09 -9.72 -7.16
C GLY A 20 -1.10 -10.62 -7.88
N ASN A 21 -0.87 -11.80 -7.30
CA ASN A 21 -0.03 -12.79 -7.96
C ASN A 21 -0.69 -13.23 -9.27
N CYS A 22 0.09 -13.45 -10.33
CA CYS A 22 -0.43 -13.91 -11.62
C CYS A 22 -1.59 -13.06 -12.23
N GLY A 23 -1.66 -11.76 -11.93
CA GLY A 23 -2.74 -10.89 -12.43
C GLY A 23 -4.09 -11.11 -11.74
N GLU A 24 -4.11 -11.84 -10.63
CA GLU A 24 -5.30 -12.02 -9.81
C GLU A 24 -5.74 -10.69 -9.20
N LYS A 25 -7.04 -10.59 -8.91
CA LYS A 25 -7.60 -9.43 -8.21
C LYS A 25 -7.07 -9.43 -6.78
N VAL A 26 -6.38 -8.35 -6.39
CA VAL A 26 -5.94 -8.13 -4.99
C VAL A 26 -7.14 -8.09 -4.04
N PHE A 27 -8.27 -7.59 -4.54
CA PHE A 27 -9.52 -7.52 -3.80
C PHE A 27 -10.58 -8.32 -4.54
N THR A 28 -11.00 -9.43 -3.94
CA THR A 28 -12.02 -10.32 -4.51
C THR A 28 -13.41 -9.69 -4.36
N GLY A 29 -13.64 -8.86 -3.34
CA GLY A 29 -14.88 -8.10 -3.16
C GLY A 29 -14.76 -6.75 -2.47
N THR A 30 -15.88 -6.04 -2.39
CA THR A 30 -15.99 -4.70 -1.77
C THR A 30 -15.73 -4.74 -0.25
N GLY A 31 -15.95 -5.89 0.38
CA GLY A 31 -15.67 -6.11 1.81
C GLY A 31 -14.17 -6.09 2.13
N ASP A 32 -13.34 -6.64 1.24
CA ASP A 32 -11.88 -6.66 1.41
C ASP A 32 -11.30 -5.27 1.24
N LYS A 33 -11.84 -4.47 0.32
CA LYS A 33 -11.47 -3.05 0.15
C LYS A 33 -11.75 -2.24 1.42
N LYS A 34 -12.90 -2.45 2.07
CA LYS A 34 -13.26 -1.75 3.32
C LYS A 34 -12.32 -2.13 4.47
N LYS A 35 -12.05 -3.43 4.65
CA LYS A 35 -11.10 -3.91 5.66
C LYS A 35 -9.70 -3.36 5.42
N PHE A 36 -9.26 -3.31 4.16
CA PHE A 36 -7.97 -2.75 3.80
C PHE A 36 -7.85 -1.28 4.20
N LEU A 37 -8.87 -0.46 3.91
CA LEU A 37 -8.91 0.94 4.36
C LEU A 37 -8.89 1.05 5.89
N GLU A 38 -9.64 0.22 6.60
CA GLU A 38 -9.64 0.21 8.07
C GLU A 38 -8.25 -0.11 8.65
N TYR A 39 -7.54 -1.08 8.08
CA TYR A 39 -6.16 -1.39 8.48
C TYR A 39 -5.19 -0.26 8.12
N LEU A 40 -5.42 0.42 7.01
CA LEU A 40 -4.60 1.55 6.56
C LEU A 40 -4.78 2.77 7.49
N GLU A 41 -6.01 3.03 7.94
CA GLU A 41 -6.29 4.05 8.95
C GLU A 41 -5.66 3.71 10.30
N LYS A 42 -5.79 2.46 10.77
CA LYS A 42 -5.16 2.00 12.02
C LYS A 42 -3.64 2.17 11.98
N THR A 43 -3.00 1.77 10.87
CA THR A 43 -1.55 1.91 10.72
C THR A 43 -1.11 3.37 10.61
N TRP A 44 -1.94 4.25 10.02
CA TRP A 44 -1.70 5.69 10.01
C TRP A 44 -1.67 6.28 11.43
N THR A 45 -2.58 5.87 12.31
CA THR A 45 -2.57 6.36 13.70
C THR A 45 -1.26 6.04 14.42
N HIS A 46 -0.66 4.91 14.09
CA HIS A 46 0.57 4.44 14.72
C HIS A 46 1.86 4.95 14.04
N ILE A 47 1.79 5.43 12.79
CA ILE A 47 2.98 5.80 12.02
C ILE A 47 2.77 7.16 11.35
N SER A 48 3.71 8.10 11.53
CA SER A 48 3.67 9.45 10.94
C SER A 48 3.96 9.49 9.42
N ILE A 49 3.34 8.61 8.63
CA ILE A 49 3.45 8.61 7.16
C ILE A 49 2.36 9.53 6.58
N LYS A 50 2.74 10.41 5.64
CA LYS A 50 1.79 11.23 4.87
C LYS A 50 1.47 10.56 3.53
N CYS A 51 0.22 10.16 3.31
CA CYS A 51 -0.27 9.74 1.98
C CYS A 51 -0.87 10.93 1.24
N GLN A 52 -0.39 11.19 0.02
CA GLN A 52 -0.90 12.27 -0.84
C GLN A 52 -1.97 11.79 -1.83
N ALA A 53 -1.90 10.54 -2.28
CA ALA A 53 -2.85 9.98 -3.22
C ALA A 53 -2.94 8.45 -3.04
N LEU A 54 -4.16 7.92 -3.06
CA LEU A 54 -4.44 6.49 -3.06
C LEU A 54 -5.35 6.19 -4.24
N GLN A 55 -4.89 5.34 -5.17
CA GLN A 55 -5.71 4.85 -6.28
C GLN A 55 -5.97 3.36 -6.09
N LEU A 56 -7.23 3.01 -5.83
CA LEU A 56 -7.70 1.61 -5.77
C LEU A 56 -8.31 1.26 -7.14
N GLN A 57 -7.75 0.27 -7.82
CA GLN A 57 -8.35 -0.33 -9.03
C GLN A 57 -9.44 -1.36 -8.69
#